data_AF-A0A0B6YN51-F1
#
_entry.id   AF-A0A0B6YN51-F1
#
_cell.length_a   1.000
_cell.length_b   1.000
_cell.length_c   1.000
_cell.angle_alpha   90.00
_cell.angle_beta   90.00
_cell.angle_gamma   90.00
#
_symmetry.space_group_name_H-M   'P 1'
#
loop_
_entity.id
_entity.type
_entity.pdbx_description
1 polymer ?
#
loop_
_entity_poly.entity_id
_entity_poly.type
_entity_poly.pdbx_seq_one_letter_code
_entity_poly.pdbx_strand_id
1 'polypeptide(L)'
;RLTSLDISSTRCTNVSVQQLASSSCSQWLETVRLSFLSGLTETCMVNLIHHCPRLRSIHVFGCSSLRNLNRLKAANPKLSVEGDFEVGKSLIT
;
A
#
# COMPACT_ATOMS: atom_id res chain seq x y z
N ARG A 1 -14.57 14.42 -3.62
CA ARG A 1 -13.09 14.20 -3.55
C ARG A 1 -12.85 12.98 -2.66
N LEU A 2 -12.23 11.93 -3.18
CA LEU A 2 -11.94 10.72 -2.40
C LEU A 2 -10.57 10.86 -1.72
N THR A 3 -10.51 10.72 -0.40
CA THR A 3 -9.26 10.83 0.38
C THR A 3 -8.89 9.52 1.07
N SER A 4 -9.87 8.67 1.36
CA SER A 4 -9.65 7.34 1.91
C SER A 4 -10.31 6.30 1.01
N LEU A 5 -9.57 5.24 0.70
CA LEU A 5 -10.07 4.10 -0.05
C LEU A 5 -9.70 2.82 0.70
N ASP A 6 -10.67 1.94 0.87
CA ASP A 6 -10.45 0.58 1.36
C ASP A 6 -10.96 -0.41 0.32
N ILE A 7 -10.05 -1.22 -0.21
CA ILE A 7 -10.35 -2.34 -1.12
C ILE A 7 -9.76 -3.65 -0.57
N SER A 8 -9.56 -3.72 0.74
CA SER A 8 -9.05 -4.91 1.42
C SER A 8 -10.02 -6.09 1.25
N SER A 9 -9.48 -7.31 1.21
CA SER A 9 -10.27 -8.55 1.07
C SER A 9 -11.17 -8.58 -0.18
N THR A 10 -10.78 -7.87 -1.24
CA THR A 10 -11.44 -7.92 -2.54
C THR A 10 -10.64 -8.79 -3.53
N ARG A 11 -11.13 -8.91 -4.77
CA ARG A 11 -10.40 -9.56 -5.87
C ARG A 11 -9.48 -8.61 -6.63
N CYS A 12 -9.21 -7.42 -6.09
CA CYS A 12 -8.30 -6.46 -6.71
C CYS A 12 -6.86 -7.00 -6.75
N THR A 13 -6.14 -6.66 -7.82
CA THR A 13 -4.77 -7.10 -8.07
C THR A 13 -3.86 -5.90 -8.30
N ASN A 14 -2.59 -6.15 -8.63
CA ASN A 14 -1.68 -5.12 -9.13
C ASN A 14 -2.28 -4.26 -10.26
N VAL A 15 -3.11 -4.84 -11.14
CA VAL A 15 -3.78 -4.11 -12.23
C VAL A 15 -4.72 -3.04 -11.67
N SER A 16 -5.57 -3.40 -10.69
CA SER A 16 -6.48 -2.46 -10.04
C SER A 16 -5.72 -1.33 -9.32
N VAL A 17 -4.59 -1.66 -8.67
CA VAL A 17 -3.74 -0.66 -8.00
C VAL A 17 -3.03 0.27 -8.99
N GLN A 18 -2.59 -0.25 -10.15
CA GLN A 18 -2.03 0.57 -11.22
C GLN A 18 -3.08 1.53 -11.80
N GLN A 19 -4.32 1.06 -11.98
CA GLN A 19 -5.43 1.92 -12.40
C GLN A 19 -5.76 2.99 -11.35
N LEU A 20 -5.68 2.66 -10.06
CA LEU A 20 -5.85 3.65 -8.99
C LEU A 20 -4.78 4.75 -9.08
N ALA A 21 -3.53 4.36 -9.31
CA ALA A 21 -2.40 5.29 -9.46
C ALA A 21 -2.58 6.24 -10.67
N SER A 22 -3.14 5.77 -11.77
CA SER A 22 -3.41 6.60 -12.97
C SER A 22 -4.76 7.33 -12.94
N SER A 23 -5.62 7.04 -11.96
CA SER A 23 -6.93 7.68 -11.84
C SER A 23 -6.84 9.14 -11.38
N SER A 24 -7.90 9.92 -11.64
CA SER A 24 -8.03 11.29 -11.12
C SER A 24 -8.10 11.36 -9.58
N CYS A 25 -8.38 10.23 -8.91
CA CYS A 25 -8.40 10.17 -7.44
C CYS A 25 -6.99 10.21 -6.83
N SER A 26 -5.96 9.81 -7.58
CA SER A 26 -4.58 9.71 -7.07
C SER A 26 -4.07 11.01 -6.45
N GLN A 27 -4.48 12.15 -6.98
CA GLN A 27 -4.11 13.49 -6.51
C GLN A 27 -4.61 13.84 -5.11
N TRP A 28 -5.57 13.06 -4.61
CA TRP A 28 -6.33 13.39 -3.41
C TRP A 28 -6.30 12.32 -2.32
N LEU A 29 -5.85 11.11 -2.64
CA LEU A 29 -5.76 10.01 -1.69
C LEU A 29 -4.73 10.32 -0.60
N GLU A 30 -5.16 10.13 0.64
CA GLU A 30 -4.39 10.30 1.86
C GLU A 30 -4.24 8.97 2.61
N THR A 31 -5.20 8.05 2.46
CA THR A 31 -5.15 6.71 3.06
C THR A 31 -5.64 5.66 2.08
N VAL A 32 -4.88 4.57 1.91
CA VAL A 32 -5.31 3.43 1.09
C VAL A 32 -5.11 2.13 1.87
N ARG A 33 -6.16 1.33 2.01
CA ARG A 33 -6.11 -0.01 2.61
C ARG A 33 -6.24 -1.08 1.54
N LEU A 34 -5.23 -1.94 1.47
CA LEU A 34 -4.99 -2.95 0.44
C LEU A 34 -4.73 -4.32 1.07
N SER A 35 -5.26 -4.57 2.27
CA SER A 35 -4.95 -5.77 3.04
C SER A 35 -5.62 -7.01 2.43
N PHE A 36 -5.01 -8.19 2.60
CA PHE A 36 -5.48 -9.48 2.12
C PHE A 36 -5.67 -9.55 0.59
N LEU A 37 -4.80 -8.85 -0.15
CA LEU A 37 -4.75 -8.93 -1.61
C LEU A 37 -3.56 -9.80 -2.06
N SER A 38 -3.85 -10.90 -2.76
CA SER A 38 -2.85 -11.89 -3.17
C SER A 38 -2.03 -11.48 -4.40
N GLY A 39 -2.48 -10.50 -5.17
CA GLY A 39 -1.87 -10.12 -6.45
C GLY A 39 -0.98 -8.87 -6.42
N LEU A 40 -0.57 -8.38 -5.25
CA LEU A 40 0.25 -7.17 -5.14
C LEU A 40 1.73 -7.46 -5.39
N THR A 41 2.43 -6.50 -5.98
CA THR A 41 3.89 -6.52 -6.20
C THR A 41 4.50 -5.25 -5.61
N GLU A 42 5.77 -5.29 -5.15
CA GLU A 42 6.38 -4.05 -4.63
C GLU A 42 6.44 -2.95 -5.71
N THR A 43 6.57 -3.33 -6.99
CA THR A 43 6.60 -2.39 -8.11
C THR A 43 5.27 -1.64 -8.29
N CYS A 44 4.11 -2.32 -8.23
CA CYS A 44 2.82 -1.62 -8.34
C CYS A 44 2.55 -0.71 -7.14
N MET A 45 3.02 -1.10 -5.96
CA MET A 45 2.91 -0.30 -4.74
C MET A 45 3.77 0.96 -4.80
N VAL A 46 5.03 0.84 -5.26
CA VAL A 46 5.91 2.00 -5.48
C VAL A 46 5.31 2.94 -6.52
N ASN A 47 4.71 2.40 -7.59
CA ASN A 47 4.01 3.21 -8.58
C ASN A 47 2.83 4.00 -7.98
N LEU A 48 2.02 3.37 -7.12
CA LEU A 48 0.95 4.05 -6.39
C LEU A 48 1.49 5.18 -5.50
N ILE A 49 2.57 4.91 -4.74
CA ILE A 49 3.19 5.90 -3.85
C ILE A 49 3.68 7.13 -4.63
N HIS A 50 4.30 6.95 -5.79
CA HIS A 50 4.79 8.06 -6.60
C HIS A 50 3.69 8.90 -7.25
N HIS A 51 2.54 8.29 -7.58
CA HIS A 51 1.43 9.00 -8.21
C HIS A 51 0.42 9.59 -7.22
N CYS A 52 0.53 9.25 -5.93
CA CYS A 52 -0.32 9.78 -4.88
C CYS A 52 0.45 10.76 -3.96
N PRO A 53 0.64 12.03 -4.37
CA PRO A 53 1.50 12.98 -3.65
C PRO A 53 0.99 13.37 -2.26
N ARG A 54 -0.29 13.09 -1.96
CA ARG A 54 -0.92 13.38 -0.66
C ARG A 54 -0.99 12.15 0.25
N LEU A 55 -0.49 11.00 -0.19
CA LEU A 55 -0.63 9.76 0.54
C LEU A 55 0.15 9.80 1.85
N ARG A 56 -0.54 9.48 2.96
CA ARG A 56 0.00 9.51 4.33
C ARG A 56 0.07 8.12 4.96
N SER A 57 -0.84 7.23 4.60
CA SER A 57 -0.87 5.86 5.12
C SER A 57 -1.26 4.82 4.06
N ILE A 58 -0.58 3.68 4.08
CA ILE A 58 -0.90 2.46 3.36
C ILE A 58 -0.94 1.28 4.32
N HIS A 59 -2.00 0.46 4.23
CA HIS A 59 -2.13 -0.80 4.99
C HIS A 59 -2.08 -2.01 4.04
N VAL A 60 -1.17 -2.96 4.27
CA VAL A 60 -0.94 -4.15 3.43
C VAL A 60 -0.81 -5.44 4.27
N PHE A 61 -1.62 -5.58 5.32
CA PHE A 61 -1.69 -6.80 6.13
C PHE A 61 -2.18 -7.99 5.29
N GLY A 62 -1.68 -9.19 5.54
CA GLY A 62 -2.07 -10.42 4.84
C GLY A 62 -1.71 -10.46 3.34
N CYS A 63 -0.89 -9.52 2.85
CA CYS A 63 -0.45 -9.48 1.45
C CYS A 63 0.79 -10.37 1.25
N SER A 64 0.58 -11.68 1.17
CA SER A 64 1.63 -12.71 1.10
C SER A 64 2.63 -12.56 -0.06
N SER A 65 2.25 -11.83 -1.12
CA SER A 65 3.11 -11.60 -2.29
C SER A 65 4.13 -10.47 -2.09
N LEU A 66 3.93 -9.61 -1.08
CA LEU A 66 4.93 -8.63 -0.67
C LEU A 66 5.92 -9.32 0.28
N ARG A 67 7.22 -9.27 -0.01
CA ARG A 67 8.22 -9.98 0.83
C ARG A 67 8.69 -9.15 2.01
N ASN A 68 8.76 -7.84 1.83
CA ASN A 68 9.07 -6.85 2.86
C ASN A 68 8.60 -5.47 2.41
N LEU A 69 8.66 -4.49 3.32
CA LEU A 69 8.16 -3.14 3.08
C LEU A 69 9.28 -2.11 2.79
N ASN A 70 10.55 -2.54 2.71
CA ASN A 70 11.68 -1.62 2.61
C ASN A 70 11.63 -0.76 1.35
N ARG A 71 11.23 -1.34 0.20
CA ARG A 71 11.10 -0.60 -1.07
C ARG A 71 9.99 0.46 -1.02
N LEU A 72 8.87 0.16 -0.35
CA LEU A 72 7.74 1.09 -0.19
C LEU A 72 8.14 2.24 0.73
N LYS A 73 8.78 1.93 1.87
CA LYS A 73 9.31 2.92 2.81
C LYS A 73 10.38 3.81 2.16
N ALA A 74 11.25 3.24 1.31
CA ALA A 74 12.25 4.01 0.58
C ALA A 74 11.65 4.94 -0.48
N ALA A 75 10.53 4.56 -1.12
CA ALA A 75 9.86 5.37 -2.13
C ALA A 75 9.27 6.67 -1.56
N ASN A 76 8.84 6.65 -0.29
CA ASN A 76 8.46 7.85 0.45
C ASN A 76 8.70 7.67 1.95
N PRO A 77 9.83 8.17 2.50
CA PRO A 77 10.18 8.00 3.92
C PRO A 77 9.21 8.64 4.93
N LYS A 78 8.33 9.54 4.47
CA LYS A 78 7.30 10.19 5.32
C LYS A 78 5.98 9.42 5.34
N LEU A 79 5.83 8.38 4.51
CA LEU A 79 4.62 7.58 4.40
C LEU A 79 4.59 6.52 5.51
N SER A 80 3.47 6.42 6.24
CA SER A 80 3.23 5.27 7.13
C SER A 80 2.88 4.05 6.26
N VAL A 81 3.71 3.01 6.31
CA VAL A 81 3.46 1.74 5.62
C VAL A 81 3.34 0.65 6.67
N GLU A 82 2.11 0.17 6.89
CA GLU A 82 1.75 -0.79 7.91
C GLU A 82 1.42 -2.16 7.28
N GLY A 83 1.96 -3.23 7.86
CA GLY A 83 1.74 -4.61 7.41
C GLY A 83 2.47 -5.60 8.33
N ASP A 84 2.35 -6.89 8.03
CA ASP A 84 2.85 -7.97 8.92
C ASP A 84 4.39 -8.09 8.98
N PHE A 85 5.11 -7.29 8.20
CA PHE A 85 6.56 -7.44 7.98
C PHE A 85 7.41 -6.61 8.96
N GLU A 86 6.88 -6.29 10.14
CA GLU A 86 7.68 -5.71 11.21
C GLU A 86 8.69 -6.74 11.74
N VAL A 87 9.91 -6.68 11.18
CA VAL A 87 11.10 -7.17 11.88
C VAL A 87 11.30 -6.27 13.10
N GLY A 88 10.93 -6.73 14.30
CA GLY A 88 11.33 -6.03 15.52
C GLY A 88 10.48 -6.16 16.78
N LYS A 89 9.28 -6.76 16.76
CA LYS A 89 8.64 -7.16 18.04
C LYS A 89 9.01 -8.60 18.35
N SER A 90 10.18 -8.75 18.97
CA SER A 90 10.48 -9.92 19.77
C SER A 90 9.31 -10.12 20.74
N LEU A 91 8.53 -11.18 20.54
CA LEU A 91 7.61 -11.66 21.55
C LEU A 91 8.49 -12.18 22.69
N ILE A 92 8.77 -11.30 23.65
CA ILE A 92 9.09 -11.74 25.00
C ILE A 92 7.81 -12.38 25.56
N THR A 93 7.76 -13.71 25.53
CA THR A 93 6.96 -14.55 26.43
C THR A 93 7.74 -15.82 26.68
#